data_AF-A0A969NSK5-F1
#
_entry.id   AF-A0A969NSK5-F1
#
_cell.length_a   1.000
_cell.length_b   1.000
_cell.length_c   1.000
_cell.angle_alpha   90.00
_cell.angle_beta   90.00
_cell.angle_gamma   90.00
#
_symmetry.space_group_name_H-M   'P 1'
#
loop_
_entity.id
_entity.type
_entity.pdbx_description
1 polymer ?
#
loop_
_entity_poly.entity_id
_entity_poly.type
_entity_poly.pdbx_seq_one_letter_code
_entity_poly.pdbx_strand_id
1 'polypeptide(L)' 'MFLTELAPALQKLIQQPVAFASGFVSGVLHLNLNEEPLSQWLEKQGYNPTSNNSSVTKNSDRPQSINID' A
#
# COMPACT_ATOMS: atom_id res chain seq x y z
N MET A 1 -18.19 20.21 -10.51
CA MET A 1 -18.62 19.59 -9.23
C MET A 1 -18.16 18.14 -9.19
N PHE A 2 -18.74 17.19 -9.94
CA PHE A 2 -18.27 15.79 -9.88
C PHE A 2 -16.90 15.53 -10.53
N LEU A 3 -16.64 16.03 -11.74
CA LEU A 3 -15.38 15.79 -12.46
C LEU A 3 -14.16 16.45 -11.79
N THR A 4 -14.38 17.56 -11.09
CA THR A 4 -13.35 18.24 -10.30
C THR A 4 -12.93 17.43 -9.06
N GLU A 5 -13.85 16.64 -8.50
CA GLU A 5 -13.58 15.74 -7.37
C GLU A 5 -12.88 14.44 -7.80
N LEU A 6 -12.98 14.06 -9.09
CA LEU A 6 -12.30 12.89 -9.66
C LEU A 6 -10.87 13.21 -10.13
N ALA A 7 -10.52 14.50 -10.23
CA ALA A 7 -9.19 14.96 -10.62
C ALA A 7 -8.04 14.33 -9.79
N PRO A 8 -8.16 14.16 -8.44
CA PRO A 8 -7.14 13.49 -7.64
C PRO A 8 -6.96 12.02 -8.01
N ALA A 9 -8.05 11.32 -8.37
CA ALA A 9 -7.98 9.92 -8.79
C ALA A 9 -7.27 9.77 -10.13
N LEU A 10 -7.55 10.65 -11.10
CA LEU A 10 -6.81 10.70 -12.36
C LEU A 10 -5.33 11.08 -12.15
N GLN A 11 -5.04 11.98 -11.23
CA GLN A 11 -3.66 12.32 -10.89
C GLN A 11 -2.90 11.11 -10.33
N LYS A 12 -3.54 10.28 -9.50
CA LYS A 12 -2.96 9.02 -9.00
C LYS A 12 -2.82 7.96 -10.08
N LEU A 13 -3.75 7.86 -11.03
CA LEU A 13 -3.64 7.01 -12.21
C LEU A 13 -2.37 7.33 -13.01
N ILE A 14 -2.06 8.62 -13.22
CA ILE A 14 -0.86 9.03 -13.98
C ILE A 14 0.41 8.83 -13.15
N GLN A 15 0.38 9.13 -11.85
CA GLN A 15 1.55 9.05 -10.97
C GLN A 15 1.96 7.60 -10.65
N GLN A 16 0.98 6.71 -10.47
CA GLN A 16 1.20 5.31 -10.08
C GLN A 16 0.19 4.38 -10.80
N PRO A 17 0.31 4.22 -12.13
CA PRO A 17 -0.69 3.51 -12.93
C PRO A 17 -0.84 2.04 -12.53
N VAL A 18 0.28 1.38 -12.20
CA VAL A 18 0.27 -0.06 -11.86
C VAL A 18 -0.42 -0.31 -10.52
N ALA A 19 -0.10 0.48 -9.50
CA ALA A 19 -0.73 0.35 -8.18
C ALA A 19 -2.21 0.78 -8.19
N PHE A 20 -2.54 1.82 -8.98
CA PHE A 20 -3.93 2.22 -9.17
C PHE A 20 -4.73 1.14 -9.91
N ALA A 21 -4.21 0.61 -11.02
CA ALA A 21 -4.90 -0.41 -11.81
C ALA A 21 -5.08 -1.70 -11.02
N SER A 22 -4.08 -2.14 -10.25
CA SER A 22 -4.21 -3.33 -9.39
C SER A 22 -5.26 -3.11 -8.31
N GLY A 23 -5.29 -1.94 -7.67
CA GLY A 23 -6.32 -1.57 -6.69
C GLY A 23 -7.72 -1.46 -7.30
N PHE A 24 -7.84 -0.86 -8.49
CA PHE A 24 -9.11 -0.72 -9.20
C PHE A 24 -9.66 -2.08 -9.63
N VAL A 25 -8.85 -2.93 -10.26
CA VAL A 25 -9.26 -4.28 -10.68
C VAL A 25 -9.60 -5.14 -9.45
N SER A 26 -8.81 -5.07 -8.38
CA SER A 26 -9.10 -5.75 -7.11
C SER A 26 -10.44 -5.30 -6.52
N GLY A 27 -10.71 -3.98 -6.52
CA GLY A 27 -11.97 -3.42 -6.03
C GLY A 27 -13.18 -3.81 -6.88
N VAL A 28 -13.07 -3.73 -8.22
CA VAL A 28 -14.16 -4.10 -9.15
C VAL A 28 -14.51 -5.58 -9.03
N LEU A 29 -13.50 -6.44 -8.90
CA LEU A 29 -13.68 -7.88 -8.73
C LEU A 29 -13.95 -8.28 -7.27
N HIS A 30 -13.99 -7.32 -6.35
CA HIS A 30 -14.20 -7.54 -4.91
C HIS A 30 -13.22 -8.60 -4.34
N LEU A 31 -11.96 -8.58 -4.78
CA LEU A 31 -10.94 -9.51 -4.27
C LEU A 31 -10.65 -9.19 -2.80
N ASN A 32 -11.16 -10.04 -1.91
CA ASN A 32 -10.83 -9.99 -0.51
C ASN A 32 -9.63 -10.90 -0.24
N LEU A 33 -8.51 -10.33 0.21
CA LEU A 33 -7.26 -11.07 0.48
C LEU A 33 -7.43 -12.12 1.60
N ASN A 34 -8.50 -12.02 2.39
CA ASN A 34 -8.83 -12.95 3.47
C ASN A 34 -9.79 -14.08 3.01
N GLU A 35 -10.32 -14.03 1.79
CA GLU A 35 -11.17 -15.09 1.26
C GLU A 35 -10.36 -16.21 0.60
N GLU A 36 -10.83 -17.44 0.79
CA GLU A 36 -10.33 -18.60 0.04
C GLU A 36 -10.97 -18.64 -1.37
N PRO A 37 -10.24 -19.02 -2.43
CA PRO A 37 -8.88 -19.59 -2.45
C PRO A 37 -7.76 -18.55 -2.61
N LEU A 38 -8.09 -17.26 -2.68
CA LEU A 38 -7.14 -16.18 -2.97
C LEU A 38 -6.07 -16.07 -1.87
N SER A 39 -6.48 -16.14 -0.60
CA SER A 39 -5.58 -16.12 0.56
C SER A 39 -4.50 -17.22 0.46
N GLN A 40 -4.90 -18.47 0.21
CA GLN A 40 -3.97 -19.59 0.06
C GLN A 40 -3.06 -19.46 -1.16
N TRP A 41 -3.57 -18.92 -2.26
CA TRP A 41 -2.74 -18.64 -3.43
C TRP A 41 -1.70 -17.56 -3.13
N LEU A 42 -2.09 -16.51 -2.41
CA LEU A 42 -1.24 -15.38 -2.07
C LEU A 42 -0.14 -15.76 -1.07
N GLU A 43 -0.45 -16.62 -0.10
CA GLU A 43 0.56 -17.23 0.80
C GLU A 43 1.63 -18.00 0.01
N LYS A 44 1.24 -18.74 -1.03
CA LYS A 44 2.19 -19.43 -1.93
C LYS A 44 3.03 -18.47 -2.76
N GLN A 45 2.53 -17.25 -3.03
CA GLN A 45 3.31 -16.19 -3.67
C GLN A 45 4.23 -15.44 -2.69
N GLY A 46 4.28 -15.83 -1.42
CA GLY A 46 5.12 -15.19 -0.40
C GLY A 46 4.50 -13.96 0.25
N TYR A 47 3.21 -13.73 0.07
CA TYR A 47 2.49 -12.72 0.84
C TYR A 47 2.23 -13.24 2.25
N ASN A 48 2.78 -12.55 3.24
CA ASN A 48 2.52 -12.82 4.65
C ASN A 48 1.96 -11.53 5.27
N PRO A 49 0.66 -11.46 5.62
CA PRO A 49 0.05 -10.26 6.20
C PRO A 49 0.67 -9.86 7.55
N THR A 50 1.39 -10.78 8.20
CA THR A 50 2.09 -10.56 9.47
C THR A 50 3.54 -10.06 9.27
N SER A 51 4.06 -10.05 8.04
CA SER A 51 5.41 -9.58 7.75
C SER A 51 5.44 -8.05 7.65
N ASN A 52 5.40 -7.39 8.81
CA ASN A 52 5.89 -6.03 8.92
C ASN A 52 7.38 -6.06 8.61
N ASN A 53 7.77 -5.78 7.36
CA ASN A 53 9.16 -5.52 7.02
C ASN A 53 9.58 -4.17 7.60
N SER A 54 9.75 -4.12 8.92
CA SER A 54 10.35 -3.02 9.65
C SER A 54 11.88 -3.20 9.63
N SER A 55 12.47 -3.27 8.44
CA SER A 55 13.88 -2.96 8.26
C SER A 55 13.99 -1.55 7.68
N VAL A 56 13.44 -0.56 8.40
CA VAL A 56 13.92 0.81 8.24
C VAL A 56 15.31 0.81 8.86
N THR A 57 16.33 0.64 8.02
CA THR A 57 17.69 1.07 8.36
C THR A 57 17.58 2.53 8.76
N LYS A 58 17.58 2.80 10.07
CA LYS A 58 17.63 4.16 10.61
C LYS A 58 18.98 4.74 10.23
N ASN A 59 19.03 5.36 9.06
CA ASN A 59 20.14 6.23 8.71
C ASN A 59 20.08 7.40 9.71
N SER A 60 21.08 7.43 10.58
CA SER A 60 21.19 8.29 11.76
C SER A 60 21.54 9.72 11.37
N ASP A 61 20.66 10.38 10.63
CA ASP A 61 20.86 11.75 10.11
C ASP A 61 19.73 12.70 10.55
N ARG A 62 19.24 12.50 11.78
CA ARG A 62 18.37 13.47 12.46
C ARG A 62 18.97 13.82 13.81
N PRO A 63 19.06 15.13 14.14
CA PRO A 63 19.65 15.58 15.41
C PRO A 63 18.86 14.98 16.59
N GLN A 64 19.59 14.36 17.51
CA GLN A 64 19.01 13.71 18.69
C GLN A 64 18.73 14.75 19.78
N SER A 65 17.54 14.67 20.40
CA SER A 65 17.16 15.54 21.52
C SER A 65 17.91 15.14 22.79
N ILE A 66 18.71 16.05 23.35
CA ILE A 66 19.27 15.92 24.69
C ILE A 66 18.25 16.48 25.70
N ASN A 67 17.92 15.72 26.74
CA ASN A 67 17.25 16.26 27.93
C ASN A 67 18.33 16.51 28.98
N ILE A 68 18.28 17.68 29.62
CA ILE A 68 19.11 18.00 30.78
C ILE A 68 18.14 18.23 31.95
N ASP A 69 18.32 17.43 33.00
CA ASP A 69 17.66 17.59 34.31
C ASP A 69 18.04 18.92 34.98
#